data_AF-A0A525IXV5-F1
#
_entry.id   AF-A0A525IXV5-F1
#
_cell.length_a   1.000
_cell.length_b   1.000
_cell.length_c   1.000
_cell.angle_alpha   90.00
_cell.angle_beta   90.00
_cell.angle_gamma   90.00
#
_symmetry.space_group_name_H-M   'P 1'
#
loop_
_entity.id
_entity.type
_entity.pdbx_description
1 polymer ?
#
loop_
_entity_poly.entity_id
_entity_poly.type
_entity_poly.pdbx_seq_one_letter_code
_entity_poly.pdbx_strand_id
1 'polypeptide(L)'
;PNLSAFKKHGGKLIQYHGWNDPAIPPRSSVVYYEDVQKTMGDTSDFYKMYLVPGMLHCGGGVGPGNVDWVAQLDAWVTAGKAPGDVTATGGAGQAPGGPPSQVLCPFPAVAKKTGEAWACSAPKKKS
;
A
#
# COMPACT_ATOMS: atom_id res chain seq x y z
N PRO A 1 -10.15 16.38 0.05
CA PRO A 1 -10.32 16.05 1.50
C PRO A 1 -9.17 16.62 2.33
N ASN A 2 -9.45 17.17 3.51
CA ASN A 2 -8.43 17.85 4.31
C ASN A 2 -8.21 17.11 5.64
N LEU A 3 -7.02 16.50 5.79
CA LEU A 3 -6.57 15.77 6.97
C LEU A 3 -5.59 16.60 7.83
N SER A 4 -5.55 17.92 7.67
CA SER A 4 -4.59 18.78 8.38
C SER A 4 -4.66 18.66 9.90
N ALA A 5 -5.87 18.49 10.47
CA ALA A 5 -6.01 18.28 11.91
C ALA A 5 -5.34 16.98 12.35
N PHE A 6 -5.60 15.87 11.65
CA PHE A 6 -4.98 14.57 11.92
C PHE A 6 -3.44 14.65 11.82
N LYS A 7 -2.92 15.27 10.76
CA LYS A 7 -1.48 15.52 10.59
C LYS A 7 -0.91 16.36 11.74
N LYS A 8 -1.57 17.44 12.13
CA LYS A 8 -1.13 18.34 13.21
C LYS A 8 -1.05 17.64 14.57
N HIS A 9 -1.89 16.65 14.81
CA HIS A 9 -1.84 15.81 16.01
C HIS A 9 -0.82 14.66 15.93
N GLY A 10 0.02 14.62 14.89
CA GLY A 10 1.04 13.59 14.71
C GLY A 10 0.51 12.26 14.17
N GLY A 11 -0.74 12.22 13.70
CA GLY A 11 -1.38 11.01 13.21
C GLY A 11 -0.66 10.39 12.01
N LYS A 12 -0.59 9.05 11.99
CA LYS A 12 -0.05 8.24 10.88
C LYS A 12 -1.14 7.35 10.31
N LEU A 13 -1.26 7.34 8.98
CA LEU A 13 -2.28 6.59 8.26
C LEU A 13 -1.62 5.66 7.24
N ILE A 14 -1.90 4.37 7.38
CA ILE A 14 -1.62 3.36 6.35
C ILE A 14 -2.97 2.91 5.80
N GLN A 15 -3.18 3.13 4.51
CA GLN A 15 -4.31 2.56 3.79
C GLN A 15 -3.83 1.42 2.91
N TYR A 16 -4.53 0.29 2.91
CA TYR A 16 -4.31 -0.77 1.94
C TYR A 16 -5.63 -1.14 1.26
N HIS A 17 -5.56 -1.66 0.04
CA HIS A 17 -6.74 -2.16 -0.67
C HIS A 17 -6.37 -3.35 -1.56
N GLY A 18 -7.20 -4.38 -1.56
CA GLY A 18 -7.08 -5.49 -2.50
C GLY A 18 -7.32 -5.02 -3.92
N TRP A 19 -6.35 -5.23 -4.81
CA TRP A 19 -6.49 -4.75 -6.18
C TRP A 19 -7.51 -5.56 -6.99
N ASN A 20 -7.86 -6.75 -6.51
CA ASN A 20 -8.86 -7.63 -7.09
C ASN A 20 -10.14 -7.68 -6.24
N ASP A 21 -10.38 -6.71 -5.35
CA ASP A 21 -11.59 -6.64 -4.53
C ASP A 21 -12.85 -6.50 -5.41
N PRO A 22 -13.77 -7.50 -5.40
CA PRO A 22 -15.00 -7.46 -6.17
C PRO A 22 -16.14 -6.73 -5.45
N ALA A 23 -16.02 -6.52 -4.13
CA ALA A 23 -17.05 -5.94 -3.29
C ALA A 23 -16.92 -4.41 -3.20
N ILE A 24 -15.69 -3.91 -3.09
CA ILE A 24 -15.40 -2.49 -3.04
C ILE A 24 -14.37 -2.15 -4.14
N PRO A 25 -14.71 -1.31 -5.13
CA PRO A 25 -13.78 -0.99 -6.20
C PRO A 25 -12.52 -0.29 -5.66
N PRO A 26 -11.31 -0.84 -5.87
CA PRO A 26 -10.07 -0.25 -5.32
C PRO A 26 -9.75 1.13 -5.90
N ARG A 27 -10.29 1.45 -7.08
CA ARG A 27 -10.16 2.79 -7.68
C ARG A 27 -10.68 3.89 -6.76
N SER A 28 -11.70 3.62 -5.95
CA SER A 28 -12.24 4.58 -4.98
C SER A 28 -11.18 5.04 -3.96
N SER A 29 -10.38 4.10 -3.46
CA SER A 29 -9.26 4.38 -2.55
C SER A 29 -8.17 5.20 -3.23
N VAL A 30 -7.86 4.89 -4.49
CA VAL A 30 -6.91 5.67 -5.28
C VAL A 30 -7.41 7.11 -5.48
N VAL A 31 -8.69 7.31 -5.82
CA VAL A 31 -9.28 8.65 -5.99
C VAL A 31 -9.16 9.44 -4.68
N TYR A 32 -9.53 8.83 -3.56
CA TYR A 32 -9.43 9.50 -2.26
C TYR A 32 -7.99 9.90 -1.91
N TYR A 33 -7.02 9.00 -2.10
CA TYR A 33 -5.61 9.28 -1.86
C TYR A 33 -5.09 10.42 -2.75
N GLU A 34 -5.44 10.41 -4.05
CA GLU A 34 -5.10 11.47 -5.00
C GLU A 34 -5.73 12.80 -4.60
N ASP A 35 -6.99 12.82 -4.15
CA ASP A 35 -7.69 14.05 -3.76
C ASP A 35 -7.17 14.63 -2.45
N VAL A 36 -6.72 13.80 -1.50
CA VAL A 36 -5.99 14.27 -0.31
C VAL A 36 -4.68 14.93 -0.72
N GLN A 37 -3.88 14.29 -1.59
CA GLN A 37 -2.64 14.88 -2.10
C GLN A 37 -2.87 16.18 -2.87
N LYS A 38 -3.92 16.27 -3.71
CA LYS A 38 -4.30 17.54 -4.37
C LYS A 38 -4.62 18.64 -3.36
N THR A 39 -5.23 18.29 -2.23
CA THR A 39 -5.63 19.25 -1.19
C THR A 39 -4.46 19.67 -0.31
N MET A 40 -3.53 18.76 0.00
CA MET A 40 -2.53 18.92 1.06
C MET A 40 -1.07 18.90 0.58
N GLY A 41 -0.83 18.63 -0.69
CA GLY A 41 0.52 18.43 -1.24
C GLY A 41 1.08 17.05 -0.92
N ASP A 42 2.38 16.99 -0.65
CA ASP A 42 3.04 15.74 -0.26
C ASP A 42 2.53 15.27 1.12
N THR A 43 2.03 14.04 1.15
CA THR A 43 1.51 13.39 2.36
C THR A 43 2.38 12.26 2.85
N SER A 44 3.53 12.01 2.21
CA SER A 44 4.38 10.85 2.47
C SER A 44 4.89 10.75 3.91
N ASP A 45 4.89 11.85 4.67
CA ASP A 45 5.28 11.94 6.07
C ASP A 45 4.18 11.51 7.07
N PHE A 46 2.92 11.37 6.64
CA PHE A 46 1.81 10.98 7.52
C PHE A 46 0.77 10.03 6.90
N TYR A 47 0.70 9.88 5.58
CA TYR A 47 -0.29 9.07 4.91
C TYR A 47 0.32 8.33 3.70
N LYS A 48 0.30 6.99 3.78
CA LYS A 48 0.77 6.09 2.73
C LYS A 48 -0.34 5.13 2.32
N MET A 49 -0.42 4.83 1.02
CA MET A 49 -1.35 3.85 0.45
C MET A 49 -0.60 2.70 -0.21
N TYR A 50 -1.09 1.47 -0.02
CA TYR A 50 -0.58 0.25 -0.63
C TYR A 50 -1.72 -0.47 -1.38
N LEU A 51 -1.51 -0.75 -2.66
CA LEU A 51 -2.40 -1.64 -3.42
C LEU A 51 -1.83 -3.05 -3.37
N VAL A 52 -2.67 -4.05 -3.14
CA VAL A 52 -2.26 -5.45 -2.95
C VAL A 52 -2.70 -6.28 -4.15
N PRO A 53 -1.82 -6.57 -5.13
CA PRO A 53 -2.16 -7.34 -6.31
C PRO A 53 -2.58 -8.77 -5.97
N GLY A 54 -3.66 -9.25 -6.57
CA GLY A 54 -4.17 -10.61 -6.36
C GLY A 54 -4.98 -10.78 -5.07
N MET A 55 -5.02 -9.78 -4.19
CA MET A 55 -5.85 -9.81 -2.99
C MET A 55 -7.29 -9.40 -3.30
N LEU A 56 -8.25 -10.16 -2.77
CA LEU A 56 -9.69 -9.87 -2.85
C LEU A 56 -10.11 -8.89 -1.73
N HIS A 57 -11.34 -9.03 -1.24
CA HIS A 57 -11.89 -8.18 -0.19
C HIS A 57 -11.19 -8.41 1.16
N CYS A 58 -10.46 -7.40 1.63
CA CYS A 58 -9.63 -7.38 2.86
C CYS A 58 -8.50 -8.41 2.95
N GLY A 59 -8.60 -9.55 2.27
CA GLY A 59 -7.65 -10.64 2.31
C GLY A 59 -7.99 -11.72 1.28
N GLY A 60 -7.26 -12.83 1.37
CA GLY A 60 -7.39 -13.96 0.44
C GLY A 60 -7.06 -13.60 -1.01
N GLY A 61 -7.50 -14.44 -1.94
CA GLY A 61 -7.17 -14.30 -3.37
C GLY A 61 -5.91 -15.05 -3.77
N VAL A 62 -5.52 -14.90 -5.03
CA VAL A 62 -4.52 -15.77 -5.68
C VAL A 62 -3.07 -15.38 -5.40
N GLY A 63 -2.82 -14.17 -4.86
CA GLY A 63 -1.50 -13.62 -4.61
C GLY A 63 -1.15 -13.47 -3.13
N PRO A 64 0.14 -13.27 -2.79
CA PRO A 64 0.56 -13.04 -1.41
C PRO A 64 0.00 -11.72 -0.84
N GLY A 65 -0.92 -11.75 0.13
CA GLY A 65 -1.66 -10.56 0.58
C GLY A 65 -1.44 -10.17 2.04
N ASN A 66 -0.91 -11.05 2.90
CA ASN A 66 -0.82 -10.78 4.32
C ASN A 66 0.37 -9.88 4.64
N VAL A 67 0.09 -8.82 5.40
CA VAL A 67 1.08 -7.92 5.98
C VAL A 67 0.65 -7.63 7.40
N ASP A 68 1.61 -7.61 8.33
CA ASP A 68 1.36 -7.08 9.67
C ASP A 68 1.31 -5.54 9.64
N TRP A 69 0.16 -5.00 9.24
CA TRP A 69 -0.05 -3.56 9.13
C TRP A 69 0.05 -2.85 10.50
N VAL A 70 -0.25 -3.55 11.58
CA VAL A 70 -0.16 -3.00 12.95
C VAL A 70 1.30 -2.81 13.31
N ALA A 71 2.17 -3.79 13.05
CA ALA A 71 3.61 -3.62 13.25
C ALA A 71 4.21 -2.51 12.38
N GLN A 72 3.75 -2.34 11.14
CA GLN A 72 4.17 -1.22 10.29
C GLN A 72 3.74 0.13 10.87
N LEU A 73 2.51 0.22 11.38
CA LEU A 73 1.98 1.44 11.99
C LEU A 73 2.69 1.75 13.31
N ASP A 74 2.91 0.75 14.16
CA ASP A 74 3.61 0.89 15.44
C ASP A 74 5.01 1.44 15.21
N ALA A 75 5.80 0.82 14.32
CA ALA A 75 7.15 1.29 14.00
C ALA A 75 7.17 2.75 13.48
N TRP A 76 6.12 3.15 12.74
CA TRP A 76 6.01 4.53 12.27
C TRP A 76 5.67 5.50 13.41
N VAL A 77 4.73 5.14 14.28
CA VAL A 77 4.27 5.98 15.38
C VAL A 77 5.32 6.11 16.48
N THR A 78 5.96 5.00 16.86
CA THR A 78 6.85 4.94 18.03
C THR A 78 8.31 5.25 17.70
N ALA A 79 8.77 4.84 16.52
CA ALA A 79 10.18 4.98 16.11
C ALA A 79 10.37 5.92 14.90
N GLY A 80 9.30 6.55 14.40
CA GLY A 80 9.37 7.43 13.22
C GLY A 80 9.70 6.68 11.92
N LYS A 81 9.71 5.35 11.92
CA LYS A 81 10.09 4.53 10.78
C LYS A 81 8.88 4.30 9.87
N ALA A 82 8.65 5.24 8.97
CA ALA A 82 7.57 5.14 7.99
C ALA A 82 7.76 3.90 7.08
N PRO A 83 6.69 3.17 6.73
CA PRO A 83 6.83 2.02 5.86
C PRO A 83 7.28 2.46 4.46
N GLY A 84 8.27 1.74 3.92
CA GLY A 84 8.76 1.88 2.55
C GLY A 84 8.15 0.79 1.69
N ASP A 85 9.02 0.00 1.07
CA ASP A 85 8.66 -1.26 0.43
C ASP A 85 8.26 -2.27 1.52
N VAL A 86 7.15 -2.97 1.32
CA VAL A 86 6.57 -3.90 2.30
C VAL A 86 6.48 -5.30 1.69
N THR A 87 6.96 -6.32 2.37
CA THR A 87 6.80 -7.70 1.91
C THR A 87 5.46 -8.27 2.38
N ALA A 88 4.60 -8.64 1.43
CA ALA A 88 3.41 -9.43 1.70
C ALA A 88 3.70 -10.91 1.52
N THR A 89 3.11 -11.75 2.36
CA THR A 89 3.26 -13.22 2.33
C THR A 89 1.89 -13.89 2.33
N GLY A 90 1.82 -15.13 1.83
CA GLY A 90 0.64 -16.00 1.99
C GLY A 90 -0.74 -15.41 1.62
N GLY A 91 -1.82 -16.07 2.00
CA GLY A 91 -3.18 -15.57 1.78
C GLY A 91 -4.17 -16.72 1.63
N ALA A 92 -5.38 -16.55 2.15
CA ALA A 92 -6.45 -17.53 1.98
C ALA A 92 -6.79 -17.70 0.48
N GLY A 93 -6.40 -18.83 -0.12
CA GLY A 93 -6.60 -19.09 -1.55
C GLY A 93 -5.40 -18.73 -2.45
N GLN A 94 -4.22 -18.49 -1.88
CA GLN A 94 -2.99 -18.37 -2.67
C GLN A 94 -2.83 -19.61 -3.58
N ALA A 95 -2.57 -19.37 -4.86
CA ALA A 95 -2.47 -20.46 -5.82
C ALA A 95 -1.29 -21.39 -5.50
N PRO A 96 -1.47 -22.73 -5.55
CA PRO A 96 -0.36 -23.68 -5.44
C PRO A 96 0.74 -23.37 -6.46
N GLY A 97 2.00 -23.30 -6.00
CA GLY A 97 3.14 -22.95 -6.87
C GLY A 97 3.29 -21.46 -7.18
N GLY A 98 2.43 -20.60 -6.65
CA GLY A 98 2.62 -19.15 -6.67
C GLY A 98 3.84 -18.71 -5.84
N PRO A 99 4.37 -17.49 -6.05
CA PRO A 99 5.48 -17.00 -5.24
C PRO A 99 5.06 -16.93 -3.77
N PRO A 100 5.93 -17.29 -2.80
CA PRO A 100 5.57 -17.29 -1.37
C PRO A 100 5.34 -15.87 -0.82
N SER A 101 5.88 -14.86 -1.50
CA SER A 101 5.81 -13.45 -1.10
C SER A 101 5.82 -12.52 -2.32
N GLN A 102 5.32 -11.29 -2.14
CA GLN A 102 5.47 -10.20 -3.10
C GLN A 102 5.88 -8.90 -2.41
N VAL A 103 6.51 -8.00 -3.17
CA VAL A 103 6.82 -6.64 -2.69
C VAL A 103 5.63 -5.73 -3.00
N LEU A 104 5.15 -5.04 -1.98
CA LEU A 104 4.16 -3.98 -2.07
C LEU A 104 4.84 -2.63 -1.96
N CYS A 105 4.40 -1.69 -2.80
CA CYS A 105 5.02 -0.40 -2.93
C CYS A 105 4.10 0.72 -2.43
N PRO A 106 4.65 1.80 -1.84
CA PRO A 106 3.86 2.98 -1.57
C PRO A 106 3.39 3.58 -2.90
N PHE A 107 2.08 3.70 -3.06
CA PHE A 107 1.47 4.26 -4.26
C PHE A 107 2.01 5.69 -4.52
N PRO A 108 2.34 6.07 -5.77
CA PRO A 108 2.01 5.39 -7.04
C PRO A 108 3.05 4.38 -7.53
N ALA A 109 4.08 4.06 -6.75
CA ALA A 109 5.07 3.08 -7.17
C ALA A 109 4.47 1.68 -7.31
N VAL A 110 5.04 0.90 -8.21
CA VAL A 110 4.67 -0.51 -8.45
C VAL A 110 5.91 -1.38 -8.40
N ALA A 111 5.75 -2.63 -7.98
CA ALA A 111 6.85 -3.58 -7.97
C ALA A 111 7.20 -3.95 -9.42
N LYS A 112 8.48 -3.84 -9.76
CA LYS A 112 9.01 -4.28 -11.06
C LYS A 112 10.17 -5.23 -10.80
N LYS A 113 10.30 -6.22 -11.69
CA LYS A 113 11.43 -7.13 -11.66
C LYS A 113 12.67 -6.40 -12.18
N THR A 114 13.73 -6.38 -11.37
CA THR A 114 15.05 -5.80 -11.68
C THR A 114 16.09 -6.90 -11.53
N GLY A 115 16.49 -7.50 -12.65
CA GLY A 115 17.27 -8.74 -12.63
C GLY A 115 16.45 -9.89 -12.02
N GLU A 116 16.95 -10.49 -10.95
CA GLU A 116 16.28 -11.56 -10.21
C GLU A 116 15.41 -11.04 -9.04
N ALA A 117 15.57 -9.77 -8.65
CA ALA A 117 14.89 -9.17 -7.51
C ALA A 117 13.65 -8.36 -7.94
N TRP A 118 12.73 -8.12 -7.00
CA TRP A 118 11.63 -7.17 -7.15
C TRP A 118 11.96 -5.89 -6.40
N ALA A 119 11.73 -4.74 -7.03
CA ALA A 119 11.96 -3.43 -6.44
C ALA A 119 10.83 -2.46 -6.81
N CYS A 120 10.54 -1.52 -5.90
CA CYS A 120 9.55 -0.49 -6.16
C CYS A 120 10.06 0.56 -7.16
N SER A 121 9.23 0.86 -8.15
CA SER A 121 9.52 1.85 -9.19
C SER A 121 8.32 2.76 -9.39
N ALA A 122 8.52 4.06 -9.19
CA ALA A 122 7.50 5.06 -9.49
C ALA A 122 7.24 5.14 -11.01
N PRO A 123 5.97 5.30 -11.45
CA PRO A 123 5.68 5.62 -12.83
C PRO A 123 6.33 6.97 -13.18
N LYS A 124 6.94 7.06 -14.36
CA LYS A 124 7.45 8.35 -14.87
C LYS A 124 6.26 9.30 -14.97
N LYS A 125 6.36 10.50 -14.38
CA LYS A 125 5.38 11.56 -14.66
C LYS A 125 5.39 11.79 -16.17
N LYS A 126 4.23 11.66 -16.81
CA LYS A 126 4.08 12.13 -18.19
C LYS A 126 4.23 13.65 -18.14
N SER A 127 5.30 14.14 -18.74
CA SER A 127 5.55 15.56 -19.02
C SER A 127 4.49 16.12 -19.93
#